data_AF-A0A261V0U1-F1
#
_entry.id   AF-A0A261V0U1-F1
#
_cell.length_a   1.000
_cell.length_b   1.000
_cell.length_c   1.000
_cell.angle_alpha   90.00
_cell.angle_beta   90.00
_cell.angle_gamma   90.00
#
_symmetry.space_group_name_H-M   'P 1'
#
loop_
_entity.id
_entity.type
_entity.pdbx_description
1 polymer ?
#
loop_
_entity_poly.entity_id
_entity_poly.type
_entity_poly.pdbx_seq_one_letter_code
_entity_poly.pdbx_strand_id
1 'polypeptide(L)'
;MAVRGIGATLARAAWPGAGGIFAAILLAGAALPALGAPAPAAVENYTLRQAVTAWDMLSKIDVLCPDGDRDREALRLKELEAVATQRLRLSAKAMLETLREEVPAVLMTPEQAVRVVANAGGCKTDALAQWRGRAAFVADTSRQVLAGQARADRQWPRDAALEQPLRITVLGQRADAAHGAVVWLRVENRAATPARFALLGPQTFVGLCTRLDIHGVPVEHGYAPREWLTLPPRSQASVRLGRDASCPRQPRVNVGGVVAVDTGAGPRYWRFLARGVGAMPANVQP
;
A
#
# COMPACT_ATOMS: atom_id res chain seq x y z
N MET A 1 -17.09 -1.14 -69.76
CA MET A 1 -18.37 -1.90 -69.71
C MET A 1 -18.63 -2.20 -68.24
N ALA A 2 -19.46 -1.41 -67.54
CA ALA A 2 -20.93 -1.57 -67.43
C ALA A 2 -21.26 -2.97 -66.88
N VAL A 3 -21.99 -3.20 -65.78
CA VAL A 3 -23.28 -2.70 -65.29
C VAL A 3 -23.35 -3.13 -63.79
N ARG A 4 -23.62 -2.26 -62.79
CA ARG A 4 -24.91 -1.81 -62.22
C ARG A 4 -25.83 -2.90 -61.63
N GLY A 5 -26.35 -2.62 -60.43
CA GLY A 5 -27.48 -3.29 -59.75
C GLY A 5 -27.50 -2.85 -58.28
N ILE A 6 -28.10 -1.70 -57.91
CA ILE A 6 -29.54 -1.41 -57.64
C ILE A 6 -30.05 -2.28 -56.48
N GLY A 7 -30.21 -1.76 -55.27
CA GLY A 7 -31.44 -1.11 -54.74
C GLY A 7 -31.96 -1.99 -53.57
N ALA A 8 -32.63 -1.58 -52.50
CA ALA A 8 -33.35 -0.38 -52.08
C ALA A 8 -33.23 -0.27 -50.53
N THR A 9 -33.09 0.88 -49.87
CA THR A 9 -34.02 2.00 -49.55
C THR A 9 -35.23 1.68 -48.65
N LEU A 10 -35.40 2.55 -47.63
CA LEU A 10 -36.64 2.98 -46.94
C LEU A 10 -37.21 2.01 -45.87
N ALA A 11 -37.77 2.45 -44.74
CA ALA A 11 -38.05 3.79 -44.21
C ALA A 11 -38.39 3.70 -42.71
N ARG A 12 -38.26 4.85 -42.05
CA ARG A 12 -38.90 5.23 -40.78
C ARG A 12 -40.40 4.91 -40.76
N ALA A 13 -40.90 4.59 -39.58
CA ALA A 13 -42.23 5.03 -39.14
C ALA A 13 -42.20 5.30 -37.63
N ALA A 14 -42.27 6.59 -37.28
CA ALA A 14 -42.95 7.00 -36.05
C ALA A 14 -44.45 6.75 -36.24
N TRP A 15 -45.23 6.67 -35.16
CA TRP A 15 -46.51 7.37 -35.00
C TRP A 15 -47.01 7.28 -33.54
N PRO A 16 -47.90 8.20 -33.12
CA PRO A 16 -48.18 8.55 -31.73
C PRO A 16 -49.59 8.14 -31.26
N GLY A 17 -49.86 8.31 -29.97
CA GLY A 17 -51.19 8.75 -29.51
C GLY A 17 -51.87 7.94 -28.39
N ALA A 18 -52.76 8.67 -27.70
CA ALA A 18 -53.68 8.31 -26.63
C ALA A 18 -53.04 8.13 -25.25
N GLY A 19 -53.48 8.77 -24.16
CA GLY A 19 -54.66 9.60 -23.93
C GLY A 19 -54.73 9.81 -22.42
N GLY A 20 -55.06 11.03 -21.97
CA GLY A 20 -55.03 11.39 -20.56
C GLY A 20 -56.13 10.73 -19.74
N ILE A 21 -55.82 10.51 -18.45
CA ILE A 21 -56.77 10.66 -17.35
C ILE A 21 -56.00 11.29 -16.18
N PHE A 22 -56.26 12.58 -15.95
CA PHE A 22 -55.96 13.24 -14.68
C PHE A 22 -57.05 12.81 -13.69
N ALA A 23 -56.67 12.04 -12.67
CA ALA A 23 -57.50 11.84 -11.49
C ALA A 23 -56.71 12.35 -10.28
N ALA A 24 -57.05 13.55 -9.83
CA ALA A 24 -56.69 14.07 -8.53
C ALA A 24 -57.51 13.32 -7.47
N ILE A 25 -56.85 12.63 -6.54
CA ILE A 25 -57.43 12.25 -5.25
C ILE A 25 -56.51 12.79 -4.17
N LEU A 26 -56.94 13.91 -3.60
CA LEU A 26 -56.56 14.37 -2.27
C LEU A 26 -57.23 13.44 -1.26
N LEU A 27 -56.45 12.64 -0.54
CA LEU A 27 -56.87 12.06 0.72
C LEU A 27 -55.77 12.24 1.76
N ALA A 28 -56.22 12.69 2.92
CA ALA A 28 -55.46 13.24 4.00
C ALA A 28 -54.63 12.19 4.76
N GLY A 29 -53.48 12.67 5.24
CA GLY A 29 -53.02 12.49 6.62
C GLY A 29 -53.23 11.13 7.28
N ALA A 30 -52.30 10.22 7.04
CA ALA A 30 -51.81 9.31 8.07
C ALA A 30 -50.29 9.31 7.97
N ALA A 31 -49.64 10.12 8.81
CA ALA A 31 -48.21 10.04 9.04
C ALA A 31 -47.93 8.71 9.76
N LEU A 32 -47.75 7.64 8.99
CA LEU A 32 -47.02 6.49 9.48
C LEU A 32 -45.58 6.97 9.72
N PRO A 33 -44.99 6.75 10.91
CA PRO A 33 -43.56 6.94 11.05
C PRO A 33 -42.94 6.01 10.02
N ALA A 34 -42.21 6.59 9.06
CA ALA A 34 -41.33 5.84 8.21
C ALA A 34 -40.45 5.03 9.17
N LEU A 35 -40.73 3.73 9.25
CA LEU A 35 -39.84 2.75 9.86
C LEU A 35 -38.47 3.11 9.32
N GLY A 36 -37.64 3.65 10.21
CA GLY A 36 -36.35 4.20 9.84
C GLY A 36 -35.67 3.17 8.98
N ALA A 37 -35.43 3.51 7.72
CA ALA A 37 -34.43 2.81 6.95
C ALA A 37 -33.22 2.72 7.89
N PRO A 38 -32.67 1.53 8.17
CA PRO A 38 -31.51 1.43 9.03
C PRO A 38 -30.53 2.46 8.51
N ALA A 39 -30.08 3.35 9.40
CA ALA A 39 -29.01 4.28 9.06
C ALA A 39 -27.97 3.45 8.30
N PRO A 40 -27.51 3.89 7.11
CA PRO A 40 -26.57 3.08 6.34
C PRO A 40 -25.47 2.68 7.30
N ALA A 41 -25.35 1.37 7.55
CA ALA A 41 -24.37 0.83 8.49
C ALA A 41 -23.07 1.56 8.18
N ALA A 42 -22.52 2.28 9.18
CA ALA A 42 -21.36 3.12 8.98
C ALA A 42 -20.35 2.30 8.19
N VAL A 43 -20.03 2.73 6.96
CA VAL A 43 -19.19 1.96 6.06
C VAL A 43 -17.87 1.75 6.78
N GLU A 44 -17.68 0.54 7.30
CA GLU A 44 -16.57 0.24 8.17
C GLU A 44 -15.30 0.35 7.35
N ASN A 45 -14.42 1.28 7.74
CA ASN A 45 -13.19 1.48 7.01
C ASN A 45 -12.19 0.38 7.42
N TYR A 46 -12.24 -0.73 6.70
CA TYR A 46 -11.42 -1.92 6.95
C TYR A 46 -9.92 -1.60 7.03
N THR A 47 -9.41 -0.71 6.18
CA THR A 47 -7.99 -0.32 6.19
C THR A 47 -7.62 0.50 7.43
N LEU A 48 -8.51 1.40 7.89
CA LEU A 48 -8.33 2.13 9.14
C LEU A 48 -8.36 1.18 10.34
N ARG A 49 -9.32 0.26 10.38
CA ARG A 49 -9.39 -0.80 11.40
C ARG A 49 -8.10 -1.61 11.46
N GLN A 50 -7.62 -2.11 10.33
CA GLN A 50 -6.34 -2.84 10.27
C GLN A 50 -5.16 -2.02 10.78
N ALA A 51 -5.08 -0.73 10.42
CA ALA A 51 -4.01 0.14 10.87
C ALA A 51 -4.06 0.37 12.39
N VAL A 52 -5.26 0.58 12.96
CA VAL A 52 -5.47 0.76 14.40
C VAL A 52 -5.15 -0.53 15.16
N THR A 53 -5.61 -1.69 14.69
CA THR A 53 -5.30 -2.99 15.33
C THR A 53 -3.80 -3.26 15.31
N ALA A 54 -3.11 -3.03 14.19
CA ALA A 54 -1.67 -3.22 14.10
C ALA A 54 -0.89 -2.25 14.99
N TRP A 55 -1.33 -1.00 15.10
CA TRP A 55 -0.77 -0.04 16.04
C TRP A 55 -0.97 -0.48 17.50
N ASP A 56 -2.17 -0.96 17.85
CA ASP A 56 -2.49 -1.43 19.20
C ASP A 56 -1.57 -2.59 19.61
N MET A 57 -1.37 -3.53 18.69
CA MET A 57 -0.43 -4.64 18.84
C MET A 57 1.00 -4.16 19.13
N LEU A 58 1.50 -3.18 18.38
CA LEU A 58 2.84 -2.61 18.60
C LEU A 58 2.93 -1.90 19.94
N SER A 59 1.95 -1.06 20.27
CA SER A 59 1.95 -0.24 21.48
C SER A 59 2.03 -1.10 22.75
N LYS A 60 1.29 -2.21 22.79
CA LYS A 60 1.29 -3.13 23.95
C LYS A 60 2.60 -3.90 24.09
N ILE A 61 3.20 -4.32 22.98
CA ILE A 61 4.50 -4.98 23.01
C ILE A 61 5.62 -3.97 23.33
N ASP A 62 5.49 -2.70 22.94
CA ASP A 62 6.44 -1.65 23.30
C ASP A 62 6.48 -1.39 24.82
N VAL A 63 5.31 -1.40 25.49
CA VAL A 63 5.22 -1.33 26.96
C VAL A 63 5.98 -2.48 27.64
N LEU A 64 5.86 -3.70 27.11
CA LEU A 64 6.51 -4.89 27.69
C LEU A 64 8.01 -4.99 27.36
N CYS A 65 8.41 -4.56 26.17
CA CYS A 65 9.75 -4.77 25.62
C CYS A 65 10.34 -3.50 25.00
N PRO A 66 10.48 -2.39 25.75
CA PRO A 66 10.88 -1.11 25.18
C PRO A 66 12.23 -1.22 24.46
N ASP A 67 12.32 -0.67 23.25
CA ASP A 67 13.53 -0.73 22.42
C ASP A 67 14.27 0.62 22.27
N GLY A 68 13.91 1.59 23.12
CA GLY A 68 14.59 2.88 23.21
C GLY A 68 13.87 4.04 22.53
N ASP A 69 12.78 3.79 21.80
CA ASP A 69 11.99 4.84 21.14
C ASP A 69 10.50 4.74 21.52
N ARG A 70 10.20 5.17 22.75
CA ARG A 70 8.84 5.14 23.33
C ARG A 70 7.84 6.01 22.57
N ASP A 71 8.32 7.01 21.84
CA ASP A 71 7.46 7.97 21.14
C ASP A 71 7.10 7.48 19.73
N ARG A 72 7.77 6.45 19.22
CA ARG A 72 7.57 5.92 17.87
C ARG A 72 6.14 5.45 17.61
N GLU A 73 5.57 4.67 18.52
CA GLU A 73 4.20 4.17 18.36
C GLU A 73 3.19 5.30 18.56
N ALA A 74 3.43 6.23 19.50
CA ALA A 74 2.58 7.41 19.65
C ALA A 74 2.57 8.27 18.37
N LEU A 75 3.73 8.43 17.73
CA LEU A 75 3.86 9.12 16.45
C LEU A 75 3.09 8.40 15.34
N ARG A 76 3.16 7.05 15.26
CA ARG A 76 2.35 6.26 14.32
C ARG A 76 0.86 6.57 14.43
N LEU A 77 0.32 6.57 15.64
CA LEU A 77 -1.10 6.88 15.85
C LEU A 77 -1.42 8.32 15.48
N LYS A 78 -0.55 9.28 15.83
CA LYS A 78 -0.73 10.69 15.48
C LYS A 78 -0.78 10.89 13.96
N GLU A 79 0.11 10.25 13.21
CA GLU A 79 0.12 10.30 11.75
C GLU A 79 -1.12 9.63 11.14
N LEU A 80 -1.55 8.49 11.70
CA LEU A 80 -2.76 7.81 11.28
C LEU A 80 -4.02 8.65 11.53
N GLU A 81 -4.13 9.29 12.70
CA GLU A 81 -5.20 10.22 13.05
C GLU A 81 -5.26 11.38 12.05
N ALA A 82 -4.10 12.01 11.77
CA ALA A 82 -4.03 13.11 10.81
C ALA A 82 -4.54 12.69 9.42
N VAL A 83 -4.13 11.51 8.93
CA VAL A 83 -4.60 10.97 7.65
C VAL A 83 -6.10 10.66 7.69
N ALA A 84 -6.59 10.01 8.75
CA ALA A 84 -7.99 9.63 8.90
C ALA A 84 -8.91 10.86 8.91
N THR A 85 -8.54 11.90 9.67
CA THR A 85 -9.33 13.13 9.76
C THR A 85 -9.29 13.89 8.45
N GLN A 86 -8.12 14.06 7.83
CA GLN A 86 -7.97 14.86 6.61
C GLN A 86 -8.61 14.20 5.38
N ARG A 87 -8.54 12.87 5.25
CA ARG A 87 -8.94 12.16 4.03
C ARG A 87 -10.28 11.47 4.14
N LEU A 88 -10.60 10.92 5.31
CA LEU A 88 -11.78 10.09 5.53
C LEU A 88 -12.85 10.82 6.34
N ARG A 89 -12.51 11.95 6.98
CA ARG A 89 -13.36 12.62 7.99
C ARG A 89 -13.74 11.68 9.15
N LEU A 90 -12.83 10.77 9.48
CA LEU A 90 -12.94 9.83 10.60
C LEU A 90 -11.87 10.12 11.65
N SER A 91 -11.98 9.49 12.81
CA SER A 91 -10.94 9.49 13.85
C SER A 91 -10.44 8.07 14.07
N ALA A 92 -9.12 7.89 13.98
CA ALA A 92 -8.45 6.65 14.34
C ALA A 92 -8.54 6.39 15.85
N LYS A 93 -8.53 7.45 16.66
CA LYS A 93 -8.76 7.35 18.11
C LYS A 93 -10.19 6.92 18.43
N ALA A 94 -11.19 7.48 17.77
CA ALA A 94 -12.57 7.03 17.97
C ALA A 94 -12.74 5.55 17.54
N MET A 95 -12.15 5.16 16.41
CA MET A 95 -12.10 3.76 15.98
C MET A 95 -11.44 2.86 17.04
N LEU A 96 -10.33 3.30 17.64
CA LEU A 96 -9.68 2.55 18.72
C LEU A 96 -10.61 2.33 19.91
N GLU A 97 -11.33 3.36 20.36
CA GLU A 97 -12.30 3.20 21.46
C GLU A 97 -13.43 2.24 21.08
N THR A 98 -13.99 2.35 19.87
CA THR A 98 -15.00 1.39 19.38
C THR A 98 -14.46 -0.04 19.38
N LEU A 99 -13.24 -0.26 18.92
CA LEU A 99 -12.62 -1.60 18.88
C LEU A 99 -12.29 -2.15 20.29
N ARG A 100 -12.15 -1.29 21.31
CA ARG A 100 -11.97 -1.73 22.71
C ARG A 100 -13.26 -2.30 23.31
N GLU A 101 -14.41 -1.78 22.86
CA GLU A 101 -15.72 -2.18 23.34
C GLU A 101 -16.30 -3.38 22.54
N GLU A 102 -15.67 -3.75 21.41
CA GLU A 102 -16.17 -4.79 20.52
C GLU A 102 -16.10 -6.20 21.13
N VAL A 103 -17.17 -6.98 20.91
CA VAL A 103 -17.30 -8.38 21.33
C VAL A 103 -17.63 -9.24 20.11
N PRO A 104 -16.81 -10.25 19.75
CA PRO A 104 -15.58 -10.67 20.44
C PRO A 104 -14.44 -9.67 20.30
N ALA A 105 -13.49 -9.71 21.25
CA ALA A 105 -12.37 -8.79 21.28
C ALA A 105 -11.49 -8.91 20.03
N VAL A 106 -11.22 -7.76 19.40
CA VAL A 106 -10.41 -7.64 18.17
C VAL A 106 -9.01 -7.14 18.48
N LEU A 107 -8.91 -6.23 19.45
CA LEU A 107 -7.65 -5.71 19.93
C LEU A 107 -6.94 -6.75 20.79
N MET A 108 -5.61 -6.71 20.76
CA MET A 108 -4.80 -7.66 21.51
C MET A 108 -4.95 -7.41 23.01
N THR A 109 -5.23 -8.43 23.81
CA THR A 109 -5.29 -8.26 25.27
C THR A 109 -3.87 -8.14 25.87
N PRO A 110 -3.71 -7.56 27.07
CA PRO A 110 -2.42 -7.55 27.76
C PRO A 110 -1.82 -8.96 27.96
N GLU A 111 -2.65 -9.96 28.25
CA GLU A 111 -2.21 -11.36 28.44
C GLU A 111 -1.76 -11.97 27.12
N GLN A 112 -2.43 -11.63 26.00
CA GLN A 112 -1.97 -12.02 24.67
C GLN A 112 -0.61 -11.38 24.36
N ALA A 113 -0.39 -10.12 24.74
CA ALA A 113 0.90 -9.45 24.55
C ALA A 113 2.03 -10.16 25.31
N VAL A 114 1.81 -10.53 26.57
CA VAL A 114 2.78 -11.32 27.36
C VAL A 114 3.08 -12.66 26.70
N ARG A 115 2.04 -13.38 26.22
CA ARG A 115 2.23 -14.65 25.50
C ARG A 115 3.02 -14.48 24.21
N VAL A 116 2.80 -13.41 23.45
CA VAL A 116 3.59 -13.11 22.24
C VAL A 116 5.07 -12.97 22.59
N VAL A 117 5.41 -12.19 23.62
CA VAL A 117 6.80 -12.02 24.07
C VAL A 117 7.40 -13.34 24.54
N ALA A 118 6.67 -14.11 25.35
CA ALA A 118 7.13 -15.40 25.86
C ALA A 118 7.37 -16.40 24.72
N ASN A 119 6.43 -16.52 23.77
CA ASN A 119 6.54 -17.42 22.62
C ASN A 119 7.68 -17.01 21.67
N ALA A 120 8.01 -15.73 21.61
CA ALA A 120 9.16 -15.24 20.87
C ALA A 120 10.50 -15.47 21.59
N GLY A 121 10.50 -15.99 22.82
CA GLY A 121 11.71 -16.21 23.63
C GLY A 121 12.22 -14.97 24.36
N GLY A 122 11.41 -13.92 24.49
CA GLY A 122 11.74 -12.69 25.21
C GLY A 122 11.92 -11.45 24.33
N CYS A 123 12.30 -10.34 24.96
CA CYS A 123 12.29 -9.02 24.32
C CYS A 123 13.39 -8.78 23.28
N LYS A 124 14.52 -9.47 23.39
CA LYS A 124 15.74 -9.23 22.58
C LYS A 124 16.00 -10.37 21.59
N THR A 125 14.95 -10.97 21.07
CA THR A 125 15.05 -12.08 20.11
C THR A 125 14.71 -11.63 18.69
N ASP A 126 15.32 -12.28 17.71
CA ASP A 126 14.98 -12.10 16.30
C ASP A 126 13.50 -12.39 16.04
N ALA A 127 12.92 -13.39 16.70
CA ALA A 127 11.52 -13.74 16.53
C ALA A 127 10.59 -12.58 16.93
N LEU A 128 10.87 -11.90 18.04
CA LEU A 128 10.06 -10.74 18.44
C LEU A 128 10.30 -9.56 17.50
N ALA A 129 11.54 -9.35 17.04
CA ALA A 129 11.85 -8.32 16.06
C ALA A 129 11.06 -8.54 14.76
N GLN A 130 11.02 -9.77 14.24
CA GLN A 130 10.23 -10.13 13.05
C GLN A 130 8.73 -9.93 13.27
N TRP A 131 8.21 -10.30 14.44
CA TRP A 131 6.81 -10.09 14.78
C TRP A 131 6.45 -8.60 14.81
N ARG A 132 7.28 -7.78 15.46
CA ARG A 132 7.14 -6.32 15.50
C ARG A 132 7.21 -5.72 14.11
N GLY A 133 8.21 -6.14 13.32
CA GLY A 133 8.35 -5.71 11.93
C GLY A 133 7.10 -6.00 11.11
N ARG A 134 6.46 -7.16 11.32
CA ARG A 134 5.21 -7.51 10.62
C ARG A 134 4.05 -6.61 11.03
N ALA A 135 3.87 -6.34 12.32
CA ALA A 135 2.82 -5.43 12.78
C ALA A 135 3.07 -3.99 12.29
N ALA A 136 4.31 -3.51 12.35
CA ALA A 136 4.72 -2.21 11.83
C ALA A 136 4.52 -2.11 10.31
N PHE A 137 4.82 -3.17 9.57
CA PHE A 137 4.52 -3.25 8.14
C PHE A 137 3.03 -3.04 7.86
N VAL A 138 2.14 -3.73 8.59
CA VAL A 138 0.69 -3.56 8.40
C VAL A 138 0.25 -2.14 8.76
N ALA A 139 0.68 -1.60 9.90
CA ALA A 139 0.34 -0.25 10.33
C ALA A 139 0.77 0.80 9.29
N ASP A 140 2.03 0.73 8.85
CA ASP A 140 2.63 1.73 7.98
C ASP A 140 2.07 1.68 6.56
N THR A 141 1.84 0.47 6.03
CA THR A 141 1.31 0.30 4.67
C THR A 141 -0.18 0.57 4.58
N SER A 142 -0.97 0.22 5.59
CA SER A 142 -2.38 0.63 5.68
C SER A 142 -2.50 2.15 5.77
N ARG A 143 -1.69 2.82 6.59
CA ARG A 143 -1.63 4.30 6.64
C ARG A 143 -1.34 4.90 5.26
N GLN A 144 -0.39 4.34 4.50
CA GLN A 144 -0.06 4.83 3.14
C GLN A 144 -1.22 4.67 2.16
N VAL A 145 -1.98 3.57 2.26
CA VAL A 145 -3.18 3.35 1.45
C VAL A 145 -4.22 4.43 1.76
N LEU A 146 -4.51 4.68 3.05
CA LEU A 146 -5.45 5.71 3.48
C LEU A 146 -5.02 7.12 3.07
N ALA A 147 -3.72 7.40 3.12
CA ALA A 147 -3.17 8.67 2.67
C ALA A 147 -3.27 8.85 1.15
N GLY A 148 -3.51 7.77 0.39
CA GLY A 148 -3.36 7.75 -1.06
C GLY A 148 -1.93 8.03 -1.49
N GLN A 149 -0.96 7.63 -0.67
CA GLN A 149 0.48 7.67 -0.95
C GLN A 149 0.94 6.41 -1.69
N ALA A 150 0.23 5.28 -1.50
CA ALA A 150 0.41 4.07 -2.29
C ALA A 150 -0.25 4.18 -3.68
N ARG A 151 -0.03 5.28 -4.41
CA ARG A 151 -0.63 5.47 -5.74
C ARG A 151 -0.05 4.45 -6.71
N ALA A 152 -0.90 3.54 -7.16
CA ALA A 152 -0.50 2.50 -8.09
C ALA A 152 -0.30 3.00 -9.53
N ASP A 153 -0.64 4.25 -9.84
CA ASP A 153 -0.89 4.72 -11.21
C ASP A 153 0.11 5.76 -11.72
N ARG A 154 1.38 5.67 -11.30
CA ARG A 154 2.43 6.53 -11.87
C ARG A 154 2.99 5.91 -13.14
N GLN A 155 2.86 6.63 -14.26
CA GLN A 155 3.36 6.19 -15.56
C GLN A 155 4.88 6.40 -15.65
N TRP A 156 5.59 5.31 -15.90
CA TRP A 156 6.99 5.34 -16.31
C TRP A 156 7.13 6.02 -17.69
N PRO A 157 8.15 6.86 -17.98
CA PRO A 157 9.38 7.12 -17.19
C PRO A 157 9.37 8.39 -16.32
N ARG A 158 8.28 9.15 -16.24
CA ARG A 158 8.38 10.53 -15.73
C ARG A 158 8.31 10.69 -14.21
N ASP A 159 7.77 9.70 -13.49
CA ASP A 159 7.51 9.82 -12.06
C ASP A 159 8.24 8.76 -11.21
N ALA A 160 8.63 9.14 -9.99
CA ALA A 160 9.18 8.20 -9.03
C ALA A 160 8.08 7.27 -8.49
N ALA A 161 8.41 5.99 -8.28
CA ALA A 161 7.51 4.99 -7.69
C ALA A 161 7.30 5.21 -6.17
N LEU A 162 8.24 5.89 -5.53
CA LEU A 162 8.15 6.40 -4.16
C LEU A 162 8.90 7.74 -4.11
N GLU A 163 8.38 8.74 -3.40
CA GLU A 163 9.04 10.07 -3.28
C GLU A 163 9.67 10.28 -1.91
N GLN A 164 9.11 9.67 -0.87
CA GLN A 164 9.51 9.87 0.52
C GLN A 164 9.39 8.57 1.31
N PRO A 165 10.22 8.40 2.36
CA PRO A 165 11.33 9.26 2.78
C PRO A 165 12.54 9.17 1.84
N LEU A 166 12.65 8.07 1.09
CA LEU A 166 13.57 7.91 -0.03
C LEU A 166 12.79 8.03 -1.33
N ARG A 167 13.44 8.60 -2.36
CA ARG A 167 12.86 8.62 -3.70
C ARG A 167 13.32 7.39 -4.48
N ILE A 168 12.40 6.50 -4.82
CA ILE A 168 12.66 5.32 -5.63
C ILE A 168 12.14 5.57 -7.04
N THR A 169 13.05 5.58 -8.02
CA THR A 169 12.73 5.73 -9.44
C THR A 169 13.05 4.43 -10.17
N VAL A 170 12.07 3.86 -10.89
CA VAL A 170 12.32 2.70 -11.75
C VAL A 170 12.89 3.20 -13.07
N LEU A 171 14.10 2.79 -13.42
CA LEU A 171 14.80 3.28 -14.61
C LEU A 171 14.39 2.55 -15.89
N GLY A 172 13.92 1.30 -15.78
CA GLY A 172 13.41 0.51 -16.91
C GLY A 172 14.00 -0.89 -16.96
N GLN A 173 13.64 -1.63 -18.02
CA GLN A 173 14.14 -2.98 -18.31
C GLN A 173 15.36 -2.94 -19.25
N ARG A 174 16.40 -3.73 -18.97
CA ARG A 174 17.51 -3.98 -19.91
C ARG A 174 17.70 -5.48 -20.08
N ALA A 175 18.03 -5.91 -21.30
CA ALA A 175 18.37 -7.31 -21.55
C ALA A 175 19.61 -7.72 -20.73
N ASP A 176 19.61 -8.93 -20.22
CA ASP A 176 20.70 -9.50 -19.42
C ASP A 176 20.89 -10.96 -19.82
N ALA A 177 22.14 -11.38 -20.05
CA ALA A 177 22.43 -12.71 -20.56
C ALA A 177 22.05 -13.82 -19.57
N ALA A 178 22.17 -13.57 -18.26
CA ALA A 178 21.88 -14.55 -17.21
C ALA A 178 20.39 -14.58 -16.83
N HIS A 179 19.73 -13.42 -16.81
CA HIS A 179 18.37 -13.25 -16.28
C HIS A 179 17.32 -12.96 -17.37
N GLY A 180 17.73 -12.93 -18.64
CA GLY A 180 16.91 -12.52 -19.79
C GLY A 180 16.65 -11.02 -19.83
N ALA A 181 16.08 -10.45 -18.76
CA ALA A 181 15.91 -9.02 -18.61
C ALA A 181 15.81 -8.58 -17.14
N VAL A 182 16.65 -7.62 -16.78
CA VAL A 182 16.78 -6.99 -15.46
C VAL A 182 16.05 -5.65 -15.41
N VAL A 183 15.57 -5.26 -14.23
CA VAL A 183 15.05 -3.93 -13.95
C VAL A 183 16.02 -3.17 -13.07
N TRP A 184 16.28 -1.91 -13.37
CA TRP A 184 17.08 -1.03 -12.52
C TRP A 184 16.21 -0.07 -11.74
N LEU A 185 16.51 0.09 -10.45
CA LEU A 185 15.95 1.12 -9.58
C LEU A 185 17.06 2.08 -9.17
N ARG A 186 16.75 3.36 -9.10
CA ARG A 186 17.56 4.37 -8.44
C ARG A 186 16.87 4.78 -7.15
N VAL A 187 17.58 4.67 -6.03
CA VAL A 187 17.11 5.07 -4.71
C VAL A 187 17.89 6.30 -4.28
N GLU A 188 17.23 7.44 -4.19
CA GLU A 188 17.82 8.73 -3.83
C GLU A 188 17.46 9.10 -2.39
N ASN A 189 18.46 9.40 -1.57
CA ASN A 189 18.25 10.09 -0.29
C ASN A 189 18.35 11.60 -0.55
N ARG A 190 17.20 12.26 -0.61
CA ARG A 190 17.13 13.72 -0.77
C ARG A 190 17.16 14.48 0.55
N ALA A 191 17.16 13.81 1.70
CA ALA A 191 17.24 14.48 2.98
C ALA A 191 18.65 15.03 3.26
N ALA A 192 18.74 15.91 4.26
CA ALA A 192 20.00 16.39 4.80
C ALA A 192 20.61 15.42 5.83
N THR A 193 19.87 14.40 6.25
CA THR A 193 20.30 13.37 7.19
C THR A 193 20.50 12.03 6.47
N PRO A 194 21.40 11.16 6.97
CA PRO A 194 21.54 9.82 6.44
C PRO A 194 20.26 9.01 6.68
N ALA A 195 20.00 8.07 5.78
CA ALA A 195 18.90 7.12 5.90
C ALA A 195 19.44 5.71 5.68
N ARG A 196 18.88 4.74 6.39
CA ARG A 196 19.18 3.32 6.19
C ARG A 196 18.01 2.67 5.49
N PHE A 197 18.25 1.76 4.56
CA PHE A 197 17.17 1.01 3.95
C PHE A 197 17.54 -0.42 3.57
N ALA A 198 16.51 -1.26 3.46
CA ALA A 198 16.58 -2.63 2.96
C ALA A 198 15.29 -2.97 2.20
N LEU A 199 15.36 -3.88 1.23
CA LEU A 199 14.17 -4.35 0.52
C LEU A 199 13.59 -5.60 1.20
N LEU A 200 12.27 -5.70 1.23
CA LEU A 200 11.60 -6.94 1.64
C LEU A 200 11.40 -7.84 0.42
N GLY A 201 12.19 -8.90 0.34
CA GLY A 201 12.23 -9.82 -0.81
C GLY A 201 10.85 -10.38 -1.19
N PRO A 202 10.13 -11.03 -0.26
CA PRO A 202 8.82 -11.62 -0.55
C PRO A 202 7.73 -10.61 -0.96
N GLN A 203 7.95 -9.33 -0.71
CA GLN A 203 7.02 -8.26 -1.08
C GLN A 203 7.42 -7.56 -2.39
N THR A 204 8.57 -7.90 -2.96
CA THR A 204 9.13 -7.28 -4.17
C THR A 204 8.82 -8.11 -5.41
N PHE A 205 8.44 -7.47 -6.51
CA PHE A 205 8.03 -8.15 -7.73
C PHE A 205 8.36 -7.37 -9.01
N VAL A 206 8.52 -8.12 -10.11
CA VAL A 206 8.65 -7.62 -11.48
C VAL A 206 7.67 -8.39 -12.37
N GLY A 207 6.61 -7.71 -12.82
CA GLY A 207 5.48 -8.33 -13.50
C GLY A 207 4.76 -9.29 -12.56
N LEU A 208 4.68 -10.57 -12.96
CA LEU A 208 4.16 -11.66 -12.12
C LEU A 208 5.26 -12.40 -11.35
N CYS A 209 6.52 -11.98 -11.49
CA CYS A 209 7.68 -12.64 -10.91
C CYS A 209 7.98 -12.09 -9.50
N THR A 210 7.89 -12.94 -8.48
CA THR A 210 8.31 -12.65 -7.10
C THR A 210 9.65 -13.31 -6.74
N ARG A 211 10.11 -14.27 -7.55
CA ARG A 211 11.45 -14.87 -7.43
C ARG A 211 12.46 -14.00 -8.18
N LEU A 212 13.15 -13.14 -7.43
CA LEU A 212 14.05 -12.14 -7.97
C LEU A 212 15.47 -12.34 -7.43
N ASP A 213 16.45 -12.16 -8.31
CA ASP A 213 17.85 -11.96 -7.97
C ASP A 213 18.11 -10.46 -7.78
N ILE A 214 18.30 -10.02 -6.53
CA ILE A 214 18.34 -8.59 -6.17
C ILE A 214 19.75 -8.20 -5.72
N HIS A 215 20.31 -7.15 -6.32
CA HIS A 215 21.68 -6.66 -6.03
C HIS A 215 21.71 -5.16 -5.74
N GLY A 216 22.75 -4.72 -5.02
CA GLY A 216 22.99 -3.31 -4.70
C GLY A 216 22.30 -2.83 -3.42
N VAL A 217 21.58 -3.71 -2.72
CA VAL A 217 20.92 -3.43 -1.44
C VAL A 217 20.74 -4.74 -0.64
N PRO A 218 20.81 -4.70 0.70
CA PRO A 218 20.37 -5.82 1.54
C PRO A 218 18.90 -6.18 1.31
N VAL A 219 18.64 -7.49 1.31
CA VAL A 219 17.31 -8.05 1.11
C VAL A 219 16.93 -8.87 2.34
N GLU A 220 15.84 -8.48 2.98
CA GLU A 220 15.28 -9.19 4.10
C GLU A 220 14.18 -10.15 3.62
N HIS A 221 14.21 -11.39 4.11
CA HIS A 221 13.19 -12.40 3.82
C HIS A 221 12.04 -12.38 4.83
N GLY A 222 12.25 -11.77 6.00
CA GLY A 222 11.20 -11.45 6.96
C GLY A 222 10.69 -10.01 6.84
N TYR A 223 10.31 -9.45 7.99
CA TYR A 223 9.86 -8.08 8.16
C TYR A 223 10.85 -7.21 8.93
N ALA A 224 11.80 -7.76 9.69
CA ALA A 224 12.81 -6.98 10.40
C ALA A 224 14.19 -7.14 9.75
N PRO A 225 14.70 -6.12 9.03
CA PRO A 225 15.98 -6.22 8.36
C PRO A 225 17.14 -6.37 9.35
N ARG A 226 17.94 -7.41 9.16
CA ARG A 226 19.21 -7.62 9.88
C ARG A 226 20.34 -6.76 9.35
N GLU A 227 20.33 -6.54 8.03
CA GLU A 227 21.31 -5.76 7.31
C GLU A 227 20.66 -4.54 6.67
N TRP A 228 21.41 -3.44 6.60
CA TRP A 228 20.92 -2.16 6.13
C TRP A 228 21.96 -1.49 5.24
N LEU A 229 21.53 -0.99 4.09
CA LEU A 229 22.35 -0.08 3.30
C LEU A 229 22.18 1.34 3.86
N THR A 230 23.28 1.97 4.26
CA THR A 230 23.28 3.36 4.69
C THR A 230 23.48 4.26 3.47
N LEU A 231 22.50 5.11 3.19
CA LEU A 231 22.57 6.18 2.19
C LEU A 231 22.93 7.50 2.87
N PRO A 232 24.10 8.09 2.57
CA PRO A 232 24.45 9.43 3.03
C PRO A 232 23.41 10.49 2.59
N PRO A 233 23.41 11.68 3.23
CA PRO A 233 22.64 12.81 2.76
C PRO A 233 22.90 13.13 1.28
N ARG A 234 21.85 13.52 0.54
CA ARG A 234 21.94 13.94 -0.88
C ARG A 234 22.64 12.93 -1.80
N SER A 235 22.56 11.64 -1.48
CA SER A 235 23.20 10.57 -2.24
C SER A 235 22.20 9.67 -2.95
N GLN A 236 22.69 8.74 -3.75
CA GLN A 236 21.86 7.74 -4.42
C GLN A 236 22.55 6.37 -4.44
N ALA A 237 21.76 5.31 -4.56
CA ALA A 237 22.19 3.95 -4.82
C ALA A 237 21.39 3.35 -5.97
N SER A 238 21.99 2.37 -6.64
CA SER A 238 21.39 1.66 -7.77
C SER A 238 21.12 0.22 -7.37
N VAL A 239 19.89 -0.23 -7.61
CA VAL A 239 19.42 -1.58 -7.28
C VAL A 239 19.07 -2.31 -8.57
N ARG A 240 19.58 -3.52 -8.74
CA ARG A 240 19.28 -4.39 -9.88
C ARG A 240 18.31 -5.47 -9.45
N LEU A 241 17.20 -5.62 -10.17
CA LEU A 241 16.23 -6.71 -10.00
C LEU A 241 16.30 -7.64 -11.22
N GLY A 242 17.00 -8.75 -11.09
CA GLY A 242 16.98 -9.85 -12.06
C GLY A 242 15.76 -10.74 -11.84
N ARG A 243 15.08 -11.11 -12.91
CA ARG A 243 14.02 -12.12 -12.84
C ARG A 243 14.65 -13.50 -12.96
N ASP A 244 14.12 -14.46 -12.21
CA ASP A 244 14.40 -15.87 -12.44
C ASP A 244 14.03 -16.27 -13.88
N ALA A 245 14.81 -17.15 -14.51
CA ALA A 245 14.63 -17.55 -15.90
C ALA A 245 13.28 -18.22 -16.19
N SER A 246 12.63 -18.79 -15.17
CA SER A 246 11.28 -19.36 -15.28
C SER A 246 10.16 -18.32 -15.41
N CYS A 247 10.45 -17.04 -15.11
CA CYS A 247 9.44 -16.00 -15.12
C CYS A 247 9.09 -15.57 -16.55
N PRO A 248 7.79 -15.35 -16.86
CA PRO A 248 7.37 -14.97 -18.20
C PRO A 248 7.98 -13.61 -18.59
N ARG A 249 8.52 -13.55 -19.82
CA ARG A 249 9.01 -12.30 -20.41
C ARG A 249 7.83 -11.46 -20.88
N GLN A 250 7.85 -10.18 -20.52
CA GLN A 250 6.81 -9.22 -20.88
C GLN A 250 7.47 -7.92 -21.34
N PRO A 251 7.01 -7.30 -22.45
CA PRO A 251 7.59 -6.07 -22.97
C PRO A 251 7.40 -4.88 -22.03
N ARG A 252 6.32 -4.90 -21.25
CA ARG A 252 6.04 -3.95 -20.16
C ARG A 252 5.67 -4.73 -18.91
N VAL A 253 6.19 -4.31 -17.77
CA VAL A 253 5.96 -4.97 -16.47
C VAL A 253 5.55 -3.96 -15.41
N ASN A 254 4.81 -4.42 -14.41
CA ASN A 254 4.63 -3.65 -13.18
C ASN A 254 5.79 -3.98 -12.25
N VAL A 255 6.42 -2.97 -11.65
CA VAL A 255 7.53 -3.16 -10.72
C VAL A 255 7.13 -2.57 -9.39
N GLY A 256 7.18 -3.36 -8.34
CA GLY A 256 6.78 -2.88 -7.02
C GLY A 256 7.46 -3.65 -5.92
N GLY A 257 7.31 -3.13 -4.71
CA GLY A 257 7.94 -3.72 -3.55
C GLY A 257 7.62 -2.99 -2.27
N VAL A 258 8.27 -3.45 -1.22
CA VAL A 258 8.28 -2.81 0.08
C VAL A 258 9.72 -2.56 0.47
N VAL A 259 10.00 -1.33 0.86
CA VAL A 259 11.27 -0.93 1.45
C VAL A 259 11.06 -0.67 2.94
N ALA A 260 11.91 -1.23 3.78
CA ALA A 260 12.06 -0.78 5.15
C ALA A 260 13.07 0.38 5.15
N VAL A 261 12.72 1.50 5.76
CA VAL A 261 13.57 2.69 5.87
C VAL A 261 13.66 3.12 7.33
N ASP A 262 14.86 3.40 7.80
CA ASP A 262 15.11 3.97 9.11
C ASP A 262 15.89 5.29 8.97
N THR A 263 15.28 6.37 9.44
CA THR A 263 15.84 7.74 9.41
C THR A 263 16.31 8.20 10.80
N GLY A 264 16.49 7.27 11.75
CA GLY A 264 16.88 7.54 13.14
C GLY A 264 15.75 7.42 14.16
N ALA A 265 14.51 7.20 13.73
CA ALA A 265 13.32 6.99 14.58
C ALA A 265 12.81 5.54 14.51
N GLY A 266 13.70 4.62 14.15
CA GLY A 266 13.39 3.22 13.91
C GLY A 266 12.78 2.93 12.53
N PRO A 267 12.58 1.63 12.22
CA PRO A 267 12.17 1.19 10.91
C PRO A 267 10.70 1.57 10.60
N ARG A 268 10.50 2.09 9.39
CA ARG A 268 9.20 2.41 8.76
C ARG A 268 9.10 1.67 7.43
N TYR A 269 7.92 1.18 7.06
CA TYR A 269 7.75 0.41 5.83
C TYR A 269 7.04 1.22 4.77
N TRP A 270 7.56 1.23 3.54
CA TRP A 270 7.02 2.01 2.42
C TRP A 270 6.80 1.15 1.20
N ARG A 271 5.60 1.25 0.60
CA ARG A 271 5.27 0.57 -0.65
C ARG A 271 5.65 1.46 -1.82
N PHE A 272 6.22 0.85 -2.85
CA PHE A 272 6.44 1.50 -4.14
C PHE A 272 5.82 0.67 -5.25
N LEU A 273 5.33 1.33 -6.29
CA LEU A 273 4.78 0.68 -7.48
C LEU A 273 4.93 1.60 -8.70
N ALA A 274 5.51 1.06 -9.76
CA ALA A 274 5.51 1.65 -11.10
C ALA A 274 4.81 0.70 -12.07
N ARG A 275 3.88 1.23 -12.87
CA ARG A 275 3.15 0.44 -13.86
C ARG A 275 3.69 0.64 -15.26
N GLY A 276 3.57 -0.41 -16.08
CA GLY A 276 3.88 -0.34 -17.50
C GLY A 276 5.35 -0.02 -17.83
N VAL A 277 6.27 -0.45 -16.97
CA VAL A 277 7.72 -0.24 -17.10
C VAL A 277 8.23 -0.95 -18.36
N GLY A 278 8.69 -0.17 -19.33
CA GLY A 278 9.22 -0.65 -20.61
C GLY A 278 10.73 -0.80 -20.61
N ALA A 279 11.32 -0.83 -21.81
CA ALA A 279 12.76 -0.82 -22.00
C ALA A 279 13.39 0.48 -21.46
N MET A 280 14.52 0.36 -20.77
CA MET A 280 15.30 1.50 -20.26
C MET A 280 15.85 2.33 -21.43
N PRO A 281 15.69 3.67 -21.41
CA PRO A 281 16.23 4.53 -22.46
C PRO A 281 17.76 4.39 -22.56
N ALA A 282 18.29 4.44 -23.78
CA ALA A 282 19.72 4.19 -24.04
C ALA A 282 20.65 5.17 -23.31
N ASN A 283 20.19 6.38 -23.02
CA ASN A 283 20.92 7.45 -22.35
C ASN A 283 20.81 7.44 -20.82
N VAL A 284 20.03 6.52 -20.23
CA VAL A 284 19.90 6.40 -18.77
C VAL A 284 20.95 5.43 -18.26
N GLN A 285 21.84 5.93 -17.40
CA GLN A 285 22.77 5.11 -16.66
C GLN A 285 22.12 4.60 -15.36
N PRO A 286 22.33 3.32 -15.00
CA PRO A 286 21.92 2.75 -13.72
C PRO A 286 22.41 3.55 -12.52
#